data_AF-A0A443IVP7-F1
#
_entry.id   AF-A0A443IVP7-F1
#
_cell.length_a   1.000
_cell.length_b   1.000
_cell.length_c   1.000
_cell.angle_alpha   90.00
_cell.angle_beta   90.00
_cell.angle_gamma   90.00
#
_symmetry.space_group_name_H-M   'P 1'
#
loop_
_entity.id
_entity.type
_entity.pdbx_description
1 polymer ?
#
loop_
_entity_poly.entity_id
_entity_poly.type
_entity_poly.pdbx_seq_one_letter_code
_entity_poly.pdbx_strand_id
1 'polypeptide(L)'
;MDHTLGYLREALSNYEDDGRAQNLFKQLSNHHYENEKDFVETLESEEIQYLDSILETEIRYAKQAQDEKRLKELNEVQEQLFP
;
A
#
# COMPACT_ATOMS: atom_id res chain seq x y z
N MET A 1 -12.25 8.97 -5.41
CA MET A 1 -10.89 8.68 -4.91
C MET A 1 -11.05 7.51 -3.97
N ASP A 2 -10.53 6.36 -4.36
CA ASP A 2 -10.64 5.15 -3.57
C ASP A 2 -10.03 5.37 -2.18
N HIS A 3 -10.78 5.06 -1.13
CA HIS A 3 -10.31 5.24 0.24
C HIS A 3 -9.07 4.38 0.51
N THR A 4 -9.00 3.23 -0.14
CA THR A 4 -7.91 2.26 -0.14
C THR A 4 -6.55 2.85 -0.52
N LEU A 5 -6.46 3.56 -1.66
CA LEU A 5 -5.22 4.21 -2.09
C LEU A 5 -4.76 5.31 -1.10
N GLY A 6 -5.70 5.93 -0.38
CA GLY A 6 -5.39 6.89 0.67
C GLY A 6 -4.67 6.24 1.86
N TYR A 7 -5.17 5.09 2.33
CA TYR A 7 -4.52 4.33 3.40
C TYR A 7 -3.15 3.80 2.97
N LEU A 8 -3.02 3.35 1.72
CA LEU A 8 -1.74 2.90 1.18
C LEU A 8 -0.71 4.02 1.14
N ARG A 9 -1.11 5.23 0.71
CA ARG A 9 -0.24 6.40 0.70
C ARG A 9 0.22 6.77 2.10
N GLU A 10 -0.68 6.73 3.08
CA GLU A 10 -0.35 6.98 4.48
C GLU A 10 0.62 5.92 5.03
N ALA A 11 0.35 4.64 4.77
CA ALA A 11 1.25 3.54 5.14
C ALA A 11 2.66 3.74 4.58
N LEU A 12 2.81 4.06 3.30
CA LEU A 12 4.11 4.33 2.68
C LEU A 12 4.83 5.55 3.28
N SER A 13 4.07 6.56 3.73
CA SER A 13 4.65 7.75 4.37
C SER A 13 5.32 7.47 5.72
N ASN A 14 4.95 6.37 6.40
CA ASN A 14 5.62 5.93 7.63
C ASN A 14 7.05 5.42 7.39
N TYR A 15 7.42 5.18 6.13
CA TYR A 15 8.71 4.64 5.71
C TYR A 15 9.50 5.65 4.87
N GLU A 16 9.32 6.95 5.13
CA GLU A 16 9.94 8.04 4.35
C GLU A 16 11.47 7.97 4.28
N ASP A 17 12.13 7.30 5.22
CA ASP A 17 13.60 7.10 5.20
C ASP A 17 14.06 5.94 4.30
N ASP A 18 13.14 5.10 3.79
CA ASP A 18 13.45 4.01 2.84
C ASP A 18 13.23 4.47 1.39
N GLY A 19 14.30 4.45 0.59
CA GLY A 19 14.26 4.85 -0.81
C GLY A 19 13.26 4.06 -1.66
N ARG A 20 12.97 2.79 -1.32
CA ARG A 20 11.97 1.98 -2.03
C ARG A 20 10.55 2.44 -1.71
N ALA A 21 10.24 2.72 -0.45
CA ALA A 21 8.96 3.31 -0.05
C ALA A 21 8.75 4.69 -0.69
N GLN A 22 9.80 5.51 -0.74
CA GLN A 22 9.74 6.80 -1.44
C GLN A 22 9.42 6.65 -2.93
N ASN A 23 9.99 5.64 -3.61
CA ASN A 23 9.71 5.39 -5.02
C ASN A 23 8.25 4.99 -5.25
N LEU A 24 7.73 4.05 -4.44
CA LEU A 24 6.32 3.66 -4.48
C LEU A 24 5.39 4.84 -4.19
N PHE A 25 5.70 5.63 -3.17
CA PHE A 25 4.94 6.82 -2.83
C PHE A 25 4.88 7.82 -3.99
N LYS A 26 6.00 8.03 -4.68
CA LYS A 26 6.07 8.90 -5.87
C LYS A 26 5.25 8.33 -7.02
N GLN A 27 5.32 7.03 -7.32
CA GLN A 27 4.49 6.41 -8.35
C GLN A 27 3.00 6.61 -8.03
N LEU A 28 2.60 6.30 -6.80
CA LEU A 28 1.23 6.46 -6.30
C LEU A 28 0.73 7.92 -6.29
N SER A 29 1.64 8.89 -6.23
CA SER A 29 1.30 10.32 -6.17
C SER A 29 1.36 11.02 -7.54
N ASN A 30 2.21 10.54 -8.45
CA ASN A 30 2.39 11.13 -9.77
C ASN A 30 1.34 10.65 -10.78
N HIS A 31 0.73 9.50 -10.53
CA HIS A 31 -0.32 8.93 -11.38
C HIS A 31 -1.68 9.01 -10.70
N HIS A 32 -2.72 9.33 -11.47
CA HIS A 32 -4.10 9.23 -11.02
C HIS A 32 -4.60 7.81 -11.32
N TYR A 33 -4.33 6.88 -10.42
CA TYR A 33 -4.93 5.54 -10.45
C TYR A 33 -6.40 5.61 -10.02
N GLU A 34 -7.29 4.89 -10.70
CA GLU A 34 -8.71 4.89 -10.33
C GLU A 34 -8.95 4.03 -9.09
N ASN A 35 -8.17 2.95 -8.92
CA ASN A 35 -8.23 2.00 -7.82
C ASN A 35 -6.84 1.38 -7.51
N GLU A 36 -6.75 0.57 -6.47
CA GLU A 36 -5.53 -0.12 -6.05
C GLU A 36 -5.02 -1.16 -7.06
N LYS A 37 -5.90 -1.81 -7.81
CA LYS A 37 -5.49 -2.77 -8.84
C LYS A 37 -4.71 -2.08 -9.95
N ASP A 38 -5.18 -0.92 -10.44
CA ASP A 38 -4.48 -0.14 -11.46
C ASP A 38 -3.06 0.25 -11.01
N PHE A 39 -2.89 0.53 -9.71
CA PHE A 39 -1.57 0.81 -9.14
C PHE A 39 -0.70 -0.45 -9.10
N VAL A 40 -1.22 -1.56 -8.58
CA VAL A 40 -0.48 -2.82 -8.44
C VAL A 40 -0.05 -3.38 -9.80
N GLU A 41 -0.86 -3.22 -10.84
CA GLU A 41 -0.51 -3.63 -12.21
C GLU A 41 0.71 -2.88 -12.79
N THR A 42 1.08 -1.73 -12.21
CA THR A 42 2.29 -0.99 -12.62
C THR A 42 3.57 -1.39 -11.91
N LEU A 43 3.48 -2.22 -10.87
CA LEU A 43 4.61 -2.57 -10.02
C LEU A 43 5.45 -3.70 -10.63
N GLU A 44 6.77 -3.59 -10.49
CA GLU A 44 7.68 -4.69 -10.81
C GLU A 44 7.73 -5.73 -9.67
N SER A 45 8.26 -6.92 -9.95
CA SER A 45 8.26 -8.03 -8.98
C SER A 45 8.97 -7.70 -7.66
N GLU A 46 10.06 -6.92 -7.69
CA GLU A 46 10.76 -6.48 -6.48
C GLU A 46 9.90 -5.50 -5.65
N GLU A 47 9.18 -4.61 -6.33
CA GLU A 47 8.28 -3.63 -5.72
C GLU A 47 7.07 -4.31 -5.08
N ILE A 48 6.52 -5.34 -5.73
CA ILE A 48 5.44 -6.16 -5.16
C ILE A 48 5.90 -6.83 -3.86
N GLN A 49 7.07 -7.48 -3.86
CA GLN A 49 7.61 -8.14 -2.66
C GLN A 49 7.88 -7.15 -1.51
N TYR A 50 8.41 -5.98 -1.86
CA TYR A 50 8.65 -4.94 -0.88
C TYR A 50 7.33 -4.38 -0.32
N LEU A 51 6.35 -4.10 -1.18
CA LEU A 51 5.05 -3.59 -0.78
C LEU A 51 4.29 -4.59 0.11
N ASP A 52 4.34 -5.88 -0.21
CA ASP A 52 3.76 -6.94 0.62
C ASP A 52 4.33 -6.93 2.04
N SER A 53 5.65 -6.79 2.18
CA SER A 53 6.32 -6.72 3.49
C SER A 53 5.88 -5.51 4.33
N ILE A 54 5.63 -4.37 3.67
CA ILE A 54 5.10 -3.16 4.30
C ILE A 54 3.65 -3.40 4.75
N LEU A 55 2.81 -3.95 3.85
CA LEU A 55 1.41 -4.25 4.14
C LEU A 55 1.27 -5.23 5.31
N GLU A 56 2.05 -6.31 5.35
CA GLU A 56 2.04 -7.25 6.49
C GLU A 56 2.31 -6.56 7.83
N THR A 57 3.22 -5.58 7.82
CA THR A 57 3.59 -4.81 9.01
C THR A 57 2.48 -3.86 9.43
N GLU A 58 1.93 -3.11 8.48
CA GLU A 58 0.87 -2.13 8.71
C GLU A 58 -0.48 -2.80 9.08
N ILE A 59 -0.82 -3.94 8.46
CA ILE A 59 -1.98 -4.78 8.81
C ILE A 59 -1.89 -5.26 10.25
N ARG A 60 -0.70 -5.72 10.68
CA ARG A 60 -0.46 -6.12 12.07
C ARG A 60 -0.64 -4.96 13.03
N TYR A 61 -0.15 -3.76 12.70
CA TYR A 61 -0.37 -2.56 13.52
C TYR A 61 -1.84 -2.16 13.58
N ALA A 62 -2.55 -2.15 12.45
CA ALA A 62 -3.97 -1.86 12.38
C ALA A 62 -4.79 -2.83 13.26
N LYS A 63 -4.46 -4.12 13.20
CA LYS A 63 -5.07 -5.15 14.05
C LYS A 63 -4.82 -4.92 15.54
N GLN A 64 -3.60 -4.55 15.93
CA GLN A 64 -3.27 -4.24 17.33
C GLN A 64 -3.98 -2.98 17.83
N ALA A 65 -4.12 -1.98 16.96
CA ALA A 65 -4.83 -0.73 17.24
C ALA A 65 -6.37 -0.88 17.23
N GLN A 66 -6.89 -2.06 16.86
CA GLN A 66 -8.33 -2.29 16.63
C GLN A 66 -8.93 -1.33 15.58
N ASP A 67 -8.11 -0.90 14.62
CA ASP A 67 -8.56 -0.09 13.49
C ASP A 67 -9.06 -1.00 12.37
N GLU A 68 -10.33 -1.40 12.49
CA GLU A 68 -10.98 -2.31 11.55
C GLU A 68 -11.04 -1.74 10.13
N LYS A 69 -11.14 -0.41 9.99
CA LYS A 69 -11.19 0.24 8.69
C LYS A 69 -9.83 0.16 8.01
N ARG A 70 -8.76 0.62 8.67
CA ARG A 70 -7.40 0.51 8.13
C ARG A 70 -7.04 -0.94 7.83
N LEU A 71 -7.43 -1.86 8.71
CA LEU A 71 -7.21 -3.29 8.53
C LEU A 71 -7.85 -3.77 7.21
N LYS A 72 -9.14 -3.49 7.00
CA LYS A 72 -9.85 -3.90 5.78
C LYS A 72 -9.18 -3.35 4.53
N GLU A 73 -8.96 -2.05 4.47
CA GLU A 73 -8.47 -1.39 3.26
C GLU A 73 -7.04 -1.85 2.91
N LEU A 74 -6.16 -2.04 3.90
CA LEU A 74 -4.81 -2.56 3.62
C LEU A 74 -4.80 -4.03 3.18
N ASN A 75 -5.73 -4.85 3.68
CA ASN A 75 -5.88 -6.24 3.20
C ASN A 75 -6.36 -6.26 1.74
N GLU A 76 -7.27 -5.37 1.34
CA GLU A 76 -7.74 -5.29 -0.06
C GLU A 76 -6.58 -4.98 -1.03
N VAL A 77 -5.66 -4.09 -0.66
CA VAL A 77 -4.43 -3.87 -1.46
C VAL A 77 -3.57 -5.13 -1.52
N GLN A 78 -3.38 -5.81 -0.38
CA GLN A 78 -2.54 -7.01 -0.31
C GLN A 78 -3.10 -8.13 -1.19
N GLU A 79 -4.42 -8.31 -1.23
CA GLU A 79 -5.08 -9.28 -2.10
C GLU A 79 -4.85 -8.99 -3.59
N GLN A 80 -4.71 -7.71 -3.99
CA GLN A 80 -4.39 -7.38 -5.39
C GLN A 80 -2.95 -7.69 -5.78
N LEU A 81 -2.01 -7.85 -4.83
CA LEU A 81 -0.60 -8.13 -5.14
C LEU A 81 -0.38 -9.51 -5.77
N PHE A 82 -1.27 -10.46 -5.48
CA PHE A 82 -1.16 -11.85 -5.94
C PHE A 82 -2.51 -12.38 -6.44
N PRO A 83 -2.99 -11.90 -7.61
CA PRO A 83 -4.28 -12.28 -8.17
C PRO A 83 -4.32 -13.69 -8.77
#